data_AF-A0A5D2EJG4-F1
#
_entry.id   AF-A0A5D2EJG4-F1
#
_cell.length_a   1.000
_cell.length_b   1.000
_cell.length_c   1.000
_cell.angle_alpha   90.00
_cell.angle_beta   90.00
_cell.angle_gamma   90.00
#
_symmetry.space_group_name_H-M   'P 1'
#
loop_
_entity.id
_entity.type
_entity.pdbx_description
1 polymer ?
#
loop_
_entity_poly.entity_id
_entity_poly.type
_entity_poly.pdbx_seq_one_letter_code
_entity_poly.pdbx_strand_id
1 'polypeptide(L)'
;MTTAVQLFHSLPPIASLPTATVPAAKSSAGARNQPASLHVVCASRKGRDDDYHATLKALNSKGRFPRKSLGQHYMLNPEINEQLARAANVEEGDVVLEIGPGTGSLTNVLINSGATVLAIEKDPHMVDLVRERFETTDKFKVLQEDFVKCHIRSHISPILENRKALNVSLIRAKIVSNLPFNISTDVIKLLLPMGDIFSEVVLLLQEETAVRLVELSLRTSEYRPINIFVNFYSEPEYNFRVPRTNFFPQPNVDAAVVTFRLKQAPDYPSVASTKSFFSMVHSAFNGKRKMLRRSLQHICPSNEIERALGDAGLPTTSRPEELTLDDFVKLYNMIAKV
;
A
#
# COMPACT_ATOMS: atom_id res chain seq x y z
N MET A 1 -16.12 29.24 -26.86
CA MET A 1 -17.18 28.46 -26.19
C MET A 1 -17.03 27.02 -26.63
N THR A 2 -16.38 26.20 -25.82
CA THR A 2 -16.12 24.79 -26.16
C THR A 2 -16.55 23.97 -24.95
N THR A 3 -17.74 23.41 -25.05
CA THR A 3 -18.40 22.62 -24.01
C THR A 3 -17.70 21.27 -23.89
N ALA A 4 -17.01 21.05 -22.77
CA ALA A 4 -16.49 19.74 -22.41
C ALA A 4 -17.66 18.85 -21.97
N VAL A 5 -17.99 17.84 -22.78
CA VAL A 5 -18.96 16.80 -22.41
C VAL A 5 -18.33 15.94 -21.32
N GLN A 6 -18.74 16.14 -20.07
CA GLN A 6 -18.50 15.19 -18.98
C GLN A 6 -19.27 13.91 -19.30
N LEU A 7 -18.54 12.85 -19.68
CA LEU A 7 -19.07 11.49 -19.75
C LEU A 7 -19.39 11.01 -18.33
N PHE A 8 -20.62 11.24 -17.87
CA PHE A 8 -21.16 10.63 -16.67
C PHE A 8 -21.19 9.10 -16.86
N HIS A 9 -20.41 8.37 -16.06
CA HIS A 9 -20.66 6.95 -15.89
C HIS A 9 -21.84 6.82 -14.93
N SER A 10 -22.98 6.39 -15.45
CA SER A 10 -24.18 6.10 -14.66
C SER A 10 -23.81 5.12 -13.55
N LEU A 11 -24.24 5.40 -12.32
CA LEU A 11 -24.12 4.46 -11.20
C LEU A 11 -24.93 3.19 -11.58
N PRO A 12 -24.38 1.99 -11.42
CA PRO A 12 -25.12 0.77 -11.73
C PRO A 12 -26.37 0.69 -10.84
N PRO A 13 -27.52 0.26 -11.38
CA PRO A 13 -28.74 0.10 -10.59
C PRO A 13 -28.52 -0.96 -9.50
N ILE A 14 -29.14 -0.76 -8.34
CA ILE A 14 -29.19 -1.78 -7.28
C ILE A 14 -30.08 -2.91 -7.80
N ALA A 15 -29.49 -3.95 -8.38
CA ALA A 15 -30.24 -5.10 -8.88
C ALA A 15 -30.72 -5.99 -7.71
N SER A 16 -32.02 -6.30 -7.67
CA SER A 16 -32.55 -7.42 -6.89
C SER A 16 -32.32 -8.71 -7.68
N LEU A 17 -31.60 -9.68 -7.11
CA LEU A 17 -31.35 -10.98 -7.74
C LEU A 17 -32.30 -12.06 -7.20
N PRO A 18 -32.65 -13.07 -8.04
CA PRO A 18 -33.75 -13.99 -7.78
C PRO A 18 -33.39 -15.07 -6.75
N THR A 19 -34.37 -15.43 -5.93
CA THR A 19 -34.32 -16.51 -4.94
C THR A 19 -34.10 -17.86 -5.62
N ALA A 20 -32.95 -18.49 -5.40
CA ALA A 20 -32.71 -19.86 -5.81
C ALA A 20 -33.50 -20.84 -4.92
N THR A 21 -34.41 -21.61 -5.51
CA THR A 21 -35.09 -22.74 -4.88
C THR A 21 -34.14 -23.94 -4.75
N VAL A 22 -34.09 -24.54 -3.56
CA VAL A 22 -33.32 -25.75 -3.26
C VAL A 22 -34.21 -26.99 -3.45
N PRO A 23 -33.77 -28.08 -4.11
CA PRO A 23 -34.53 -29.31 -4.15
C PRO A 23 -34.31 -30.14 -2.88
N ALA A 24 -35.40 -30.71 -2.35
CA ALA A 24 -35.44 -31.50 -1.13
C ALA A 24 -34.73 -32.86 -1.29
N ALA A 25 -33.83 -33.19 -0.35
CA ALA A 25 -33.25 -34.52 -0.19
C ALA A 25 -33.80 -35.19 1.09
N LYS A 26 -34.17 -36.46 0.94
CA LYS A 26 -34.89 -37.31 1.90
C LYS A 26 -34.05 -37.68 3.13
N SER A 27 -34.76 -37.86 4.24
CA SER A 27 -34.30 -38.32 5.54
C SER A 27 -33.98 -39.81 5.59
N SER A 28 -33.00 -40.18 6.42
CA SER A 28 -33.04 -41.44 7.18
C SER A 28 -32.34 -41.24 8.53
N ALA A 29 -32.94 -41.82 9.56
CA ALA A 29 -32.69 -41.58 10.97
C ALA A 29 -31.67 -42.55 11.58
N GLY A 30 -30.98 -42.10 12.63
CA GLY A 30 -30.22 -42.94 13.56
C GLY A 30 -29.76 -42.13 14.77
N ALA A 31 -30.29 -42.46 15.95
CA ALA A 31 -30.10 -41.73 17.21
C ALA A 31 -29.02 -42.36 18.10
N ARG A 32 -28.15 -41.56 18.74
CA ARG A 32 -28.06 -41.38 20.22
C ARG A 32 -26.79 -40.66 20.71
N ASN A 33 -27.03 -39.82 21.72
CA ASN A 33 -26.20 -39.33 22.84
C ASN A 33 -25.17 -38.20 22.63
N GLN A 34 -25.55 -37.03 23.18
CA GLN A 34 -24.70 -35.87 23.52
C GLN A 34 -23.82 -36.15 24.76
N PRO A 35 -22.78 -35.33 25.00
CA PRO A 35 -22.98 -34.18 25.88
C PRO A 35 -22.36 -32.85 25.37
N ALA A 36 -22.94 -31.76 25.88
CA ALA A 36 -22.43 -30.40 26.08
C ALA A 36 -21.96 -29.57 24.86
N SER A 37 -22.80 -28.58 24.58
CA SER A 37 -22.70 -27.50 23.60
C SER A 37 -21.45 -26.62 23.70
N LEU A 38 -20.71 -26.54 22.60
CA LEU A 38 -20.07 -25.30 22.15
C LEU A 38 -20.72 -24.95 20.82
N HIS A 39 -21.58 -23.92 20.84
CA HIS A 39 -22.15 -23.35 19.62
C HIS A 39 -21.01 -22.73 18.81
N VAL A 40 -20.44 -23.50 17.89
CA VAL A 40 -19.75 -22.95 16.73
C VAL A 40 -20.85 -22.31 15.88
N VAL A 41 -21.05 -21.01 16.08
CA VAL A 41 -21.82 -20.20 15.14
C VAL A 41 -21.01 -20.20 13.85
N CYS A 42 -21.39 -21.06 12.91
CA CYS A 42 -20.98 -20.93 11.52
C CYS A 42 -21.32 -19.51 11.08
N ALA A 43 -20.29 -18.68 10.90
CA ALA A 43 -20.41 -17.35 10.36
C ALA A 43 -21.18 -17.44 9.03
N SER A 44 -22.43 -16.98 9.08
CA SER A 44 -23.33 -16.98 7.95
C SER A 44 -22.71 -16.21 6.78
N ARG A 45 -22.99 -16.64 5.55
CA ARG A 45 -22.71 -15.99 4.25
C ARG A 45 -23.22 -14.52 4.10
N LYS A 46 -23.60 -13.85 5.19
CA LYS A 46 -24.19 -12.50 5.26
C LYS A 46 -23.21 -11.36 4.90
N GLY A 47 -21.90 -11.57 5.00
CA GLY A 47 -20.91 -10.48 4.81
C GLY A 47 -20.65 -10.05 3.36
N ARG A 48 -21.01 -10.86 2.36
CA ARG A 48 -20.71 -10.56 0.95
C ARG A 48 -21.63 -9.51 0.33
N ASP A 49 -22.88 -9.46 0.79
CA ASP A 49 -23.92 -8.59 0.22
C ASP A 49 -23.90 -7.18 0.82
N ASP A 50 -23.40 -7.01 2.06
CA ASP A 50 -23.48 -5.74 2.78
C ASP A 50 -22.56 -4.65 2.20
N ASP A 51 -21.33 -4.97 1.78
CA ASP A 51 -20.33 -3.94 1.42
C ASP A 51 -20.44 -3.44 -0.04
N TYR A 52 -20.84 -4.30 -0.98
CA TYR A 52 -21.19 -3.92 -2.36
C TYR A 52 -22.36 -2.93 -2.33
N HIS A 53 -23.42 -3.28 -1.60
CA HIS A 53 -24.57 -2.43 -1.43
C HIS A 53 -24.23 -1.19 -0.60
N ALA A 54 -23.41 -1.28 0.45
CA ALA A 54 -23.04 -0.12 1.27
C ALA A 54 -22.24 0.92 0.48
N THR A 55 -21.25 0.51 -0.31
CA THR A 55 -20.42 1.42 -1.11
C THR A 55 -21.27 2.17 -2.14
N LEU A 56 -22.06 1.44 -2.93
CA LEU A 56 -22.94 2.05 -3.93
C LEU A 56 -24.09 2.84 -3.29
N LYS A 57 -24.67 2.36 -2.19
CA LYS A 57 -25.70 3.08 -1.43
C LYS A 57 -25.16 4.38 -0.87
N ALA A 58 -23.94 4.41 -0.33
CA ALA A 58 -23.32 5.62 0.22
C ALA A 58 -23.02 6.66 -0.87
N LEU A 59 -22.63 6.22 -2.06
CA LEU A 59 -22.46 7.10 -3.22
C LEU A 59 -23.82 7.61 -3.75
N ASN A 60 -24.79 6.71 -3.92
CA ASN A 60 -26.13 7.01 -4.43
C ASN A 60 -26.93 7.93 -3.49
N SER A 61 -26.92 7.68 -2.18
CA SER A 61 -27.72 8.42 -1.20
C SER A 61 -27.37 9.91 -1.12
N LYS A 62 -26.14 10.27 -1.51
CA LYS A 62 -25.65 11.65 -1.50
C LYS A 62 -25.43 12.23 -2.91
N GLY A 63 -25.87 11.52 -3.96
CA GLY A 63 -25.72 11.97 -5.36
C GLY A 63 -24.26 12.18 -5.78
N ARG A 64 -23.34 11.36 -5.25
CA ARG A 64 -21.90 11.54 -5.41
C ARG A 64 -21.36 10.67 -6.54
N PHE A 65 -20.52 11.27 -7.37
CA PHE A 65 -19.88 10.59 -8.48
C PHE A 65 -18.37 10.47 -8.24
N PRO A 66 -17.77 9.30 -8.54
CA PRO A 66 -16.32 9.12 -8.44
C PRO A 66 -15.56 10.14 -9.28
N ARG A 67 -14.55 10.78 -8.66
CA ARG A 67 -13.73 11.81 -9.30
C ARG A 67 -12.49 11.18 -9.93
N LYS A 68 -12.48 11.12 -11.27
CA LYS A 68 -11.33 10.60 -12.04
C LYS A 68 -10.02 11.34 -11.73
N SER A 69 -10.08 12.64 -11.50
CA SER A 69 -8.90 13.46 -11.15
C SER A 69 -8.27 13.10 -9.80
N LEU A 70 -9.03 12.45 -8.91
CA LEU A 70 -8.55 11.97 -7.61
C LEU A 70 -8.20 10.47 -7.65
N GLY A 71 -8.30 9.80 -8.80
CA GLY A 71 -8.01 8.37 -8.92
C GLY A 71 -8.96 7.47 -8.11
N GLN A 72 -10.19 7.92 -7.84
CA GLN A 72 -11.14 7.17 -7.00
C GLN A 72 -11.63 5.89 -7.69
N HIS A 73 -11.24 4.76 -7.11
CA HIS A 73 -11.70 3.40 -7.43
C HIS A 73 -12.05 2.68 -6.13
N TYR A 74 -13.33 2.47 -5.88
CA TYR A 74 -13.83 1.89 -4.65
C TYR A 74 -13.87 0.37 -4.73
N MET A 75 -13.34 -0.31 -3.70
CA MET A 75 -13.40 -1.76 -3.57
C MET A 75 -14.84 -2.23 -3.37
N LEU A 76 -15.29 -3.16 -4.21
CA LEU A 76 -16.61 -3.78 -4.16
C LEU A 76 -16.62 -5.12 -3.42
N ASN A 77 -15.46 -5.74 -3.25
CA ASN A 77 -15.33 -7.07 -2.67
C ASN A 77 -14.72 -7.01 -1.26
N PRO A 78 -15.51 -7.23 -0.19
CA PRO A 78 -15.04 -7.12 1.19
C PRO A 78 -13.94 -8.13 1.53
N GLU A 79 -13.93 -9.29 0.89
CA GLU A 79 -12.89 -10.32 1.11
C GLU A 79 -11.50 -9.76 0.78
N ILE A 80 -11.36 -8.88 -0.22
CA ILE A 80 -10.07 -8.27 -0.53
C ILE A 80 -9.62 -7.34 0.62
N ASN A 81 -10.54 -6.59 1.24
CA ASN A 81 -10.21 -5.74 2.39
C ASN A 81 -9.77 -6.59 3.59
N GLU A 82 -10.43 -7.72 3.83
CA GLU A 82 -10.02 -8.71 4.85
C GLU A 82 -8.64 -9.32 4.54
N GLN A 83 -8.33 -9.56 3.26
CA GLN A 83 -7.01 -10.02 2.84
C GLN A 83 -5.93 -8.95 3.04
N LEU A 84 -6.22 -7.66 2.80
CA LEU A 84 -5.31 -6.55 3.12
C LEU A 84 -4.99 -6.51 4.62
N ALA A 85 -6.03 -6.55 5.47
CA ALA A 85 -5.85 -6.53 6.92
C ALA A 85 -5.05 -7.75 7.41
N ARG A 86 -5.30 -8.93 6.84
CA ARG A 86 -4.53 -10.16 7.14
C ARG A 86 -3.08 -10.07 6.67
N ALA A 87 -2.81 -9.50 5.49
CA ALA A 87 -1.45 -9.34 4.98
C ALA A 87 -0.61 -8.40 5.87
N ALA A 88 -1.24 -7.46 6.57
CA ALA A 88 -0.60 -6.60 7.57
C ALA A 88 -0.61 -7.19 8.99
N ASN A 89 -1.11 -8.42 9.14
CA ASN A 89 -1.37 -9.08 10.42
C ASN A 89 -2.02 -8.14 11.45
N VAL A 90 -3.08 -7.42 11.07
CA VAL A 90 -3.73 -6.44 11.97
C VAL A 90 -4.36 -7.17 13.15
N GLU A 91 -4.03 -6.72 14.36
CA GLU A 91 -4.46 -7.29 15.63
C GLU A 91 -5.14 -6.24 16.53
N GLU A 92 -5.84 -6.71 17.57
CA GLU A 92 -6.48 -5.83 18.54
C GLU A 92 -5.45 -4.92 19.22
N GLY A 93 -5.73 -3.62 19.26
CA GLY A 93 -4.85 -2.63 19.86
C GLY A 93 -3.81 -2.02 18.90
N ASP A 94 -3.71 -2.51 17.66
CA ASP A 94 -2.87 -1.89 16.64
C ASP A 94 -3.29 -0.46 16.33
N VAL A 95 -2.32 0.38 15.94
CA VAL A 95 -2.55 1.68 15.34
C VAL A 95 -2.31 1.57 13.84
N VAL A 96 -3.33 1.85 13.04
CA VAL A 96 -3.28 1.73 11.58
C VAL A 96 -3.48 3.09 10.93
N LEU A 97 -2.58 3.44 10.02
CA LEU A 97 -2.76 4.55 9.10
C LEU A 97 -3.40 4.07 7.80
N GLU A 98 -4.51 4.70 7.42
CA GLU A 98 -5.20 4.47 6.15
C GLU A 98 -5.15 5.73 5.27
N ILE A 99 -4.72 5.59 4.03
CA ILE A 99 -4.60 6.67 3.05
C ILE A 99 -5.71 6.51 2.02
N GLY A 100 -6.62 7.48 1.96
CA GLY A 100 -7.77 7.45 1.06
C GLY A 100 -8.82 6.41 1.46
N PRO A 101 -9.47 6.54 2.63
CA PRO A 101 -10.51 5.60 3.08
C PRO A 101 -11.72 5.55 2.15
N GLY A 102 -11.98 6.60 1.34
CA GLY A 102 -13.09 6.63 0.40
C GLY A 102 -14.44 6.47 1.10
N THR A 103 -15.14 5.37 0.82
CA THR A 103 -16.42 5.03 1.47
C THR A 103 -16.26 4.39 2.86
N GLY A 104 -15.03 4.10 3.28
CA GLY A 104 -14.72 3.49 4.57
C GLY A 104 -14.85 1.97 4.61
N SER A 105 -14.85 1.29 3.46
CA SER A 105 -15.02 -0.17 3.41
C SER A 105 -13.82 -0.90 4.00
N LEU A 106 -12.58 -0.47 3.71
CA LEU A 106 -11.38 -0.99 4.35
C LEU A 106 -11.29 -0.54 5.81
N THR A 107 -11.58 0.73 6.10
CA THR A 107 -11.70 1.27 7.47
C THR A 107 -12.54 0.38 8.38
N ASN A 108 -13.70 -0.07 7.90
CA ASN A 108 -14.61 -0.94 8.65
C ASN A 108 -13.95 -2.27 9.05
N VAL A 109 -13.21 -2.89 8.12
CA VAL A 109 -12.47 -4.14 8.39
C VAL A 109 -11.37 -3.92 9.43
N LEU A 110 -10.63 -2.81 9.33
CA LEU A 110 -9.55 -2.48 10.26
C LEU A 110 -10.09 -2.25 11.69
N ILE A 111 -11.17 -1.49 11.83
CA ILE A 111 -11.82 -1.24 13.13
C ILE A 111 -12.37 -2.55 13.73
N ASN A 112 -13.02 -3.38 12.90
CA ASN A 112 -13.56 -4.67 13.35
C ASN A 112 -12.46 -5.67 13.74
N SER A 113 -11.25 -5.51 13.22
CA SER A 113 -10.05 -6.26 13.64
C SER A 113 -9.48 -5.76 14.97
N GLY A 114 -10.04 -4.68 15.53
CA GLY A 114 -9.66 -4.15 16.83
C GLY A 114 -8.72 -2.94 16.78
N ALA A 115 -8.33 -2.49 15.60
CA ALA A 115 -7.35 -1.41 15.44
C ALA A 115 -7.95 -0.02 15.74
N THR A 116 -7.08 0.89 16.18
CA THR A 116 -7.33 2.34 16.11
C THR A 116 -6.85 2.85 14.75
N VAL A 117 -7.76 3.42 13.97
CA VAL A 117 -7.48 3.87 12.60
C VAL A 117 -7.38 5.39 12.53
N LEU A 118 -6.25 5.88 12.04
CA LEU A 118 -6.07 7.25 11.57
C LEU A 118 -6.15 7.26 10.05
N ALA A 119 -7.17 7.90 9.49
CA ALA A 119 -7.34 8.02 8.05
C ALA A 119 -6.96 9.43 7.54
N ILE A 120 -6.31 9.51 6.38
CA ILE A 120 -6.03 10.75 5.66
C ILE A 120 -6.82 10.74 4.35
N GLU A 121 -7.75 11.68 4.19
CA GLU A 121 -8.61 11.77 3.01
C GLU A 121 -8.55 13.19 2.42
N LYS A 122 -8.36 13.26 1.11
CA LYS A 122 -8.25 14.54 0.39
C LYS A 122 -9.62 15.08 -0.05
N ASP A 123 -10.57 14.18 -0.35
CA ASP A 123 -11.91 14.57 -0.76
C ASP A 123 -12.77 14.96 0.46
N PRO A 124 -13.15 16.24 0.63
CA PRO A 124 -13.98 16.68 1.76
C PRO A 124 -15.30 15.91 1.85
N HIS A 125 -15.86 15.49 0.73
CA HIS A 125 -17.09 14.72 0.75
C HIS A 125 -16.88 13.34 1.37
N MET A 126 -15.79 12.66 1.01
CA MET A 126 -15.47 11.35 1.58
C MET A 126 -15.17 11.47 3.08
N VAL A 127 -14.47 12.54 3.50
CA VAL A 127 -14.28 12.88 4.91
C VAL A 127 -15.60 12.93 5.66
N ASP A 128 -16.58 13.70 5.16
CA ASP A 128 -17.89 13.83 5.81
C ASP A 128 -18.61 12.47 5.91
N LEU A 129 -18.48 11.63 4.88
CA LEU A 129 -19.12 10.32 4.83
C LEU A 129 -18.52 9.37 5.87
N VAL A 130 -17.19 9.24 5.94
CA VAL A 130 -16.57 8.33 6.91
C VAL A 130 -16.67 8.87 8.33
N ARG A 131 -16.68 10.20 8.52
CA ARG A 131 -16.90 10.82 9.83
C ARG A 131 -18.30 10.49 10.37
N GLU A 132 -19.34 10.59 9.55
CA GLU A 132 -20.71 10.20 9.93
C GLU A 132 -20.82 8.68 10.15
N ARG A 133 -20.24 7.88 9.24
CA ARG A 133 -20.30 6.41 9.32
C ARG A 133 -19.70 5.85 10.61
N PHE A 134 -18.64 6.48 11.11
CA PHE A 134 -17.87 6.02 12.27
C PHE A 134 -17.97 6.99 13.47
N GLU A 135 -18.99 7.83 13.51
CA GLU A 135 -19.24 8.79 14.60
C GLU A 135 -19.31 8.13 15.98
N THR A 136 -19.85 6.92 16.05
CA THR A 136 -20.14 6.22 17.30
C THR A 136 -18.93 5.46 17.87
N THR A 137 -17.79 5.44 17.17
CA THR A 137 -16.57 4.77 17.62
C THR A 137 -15.46 5.77 17.91
N ASP A 138 -14.77 5.56 19.02
CA ASP A 138 -13.54 6.26 19.39
C ASP A 138 -12.28 5.69 18.71
N LYS A 139 -12.43 4.54 18.03
CA LYS A 139 -11.34 3.87 17.30
C LYS A 139 -11.04 4.50 15.94
N PHE A 140 -11.75 5.55 15.52
CA PHE A 140 -11.57 6.17 14.21
C PHE A 140 -11.32 7.67 14.28
N LYS A 141 -10.35 8.15 13.50
CA LYS A 141 -10.12 9.58 13.25
C LYS A 141 -9.80 9.80 11.79
N VAL A 142 -10.46 10.77 11.16
CA VAL A 142 -10.16 11.19 9.78
C VAL A 142 -9.64 12.63 9.74
N LEU A 143 -8.57 12.85 8.97
CA LEU A 143 -8.01 14.17 8.65
C LEU A 143 -8.28 14.51 7.19
N GLN A 144 -8.75 15.73 6.94
CA GLN A 144 -8.96 16.25 5.59
C GLN A 144 -7.67 16.89 5.06
N GLU A 145 -6.77 16.08 4.50
CA GLU A 145 -5.47 16.55 4.02
C GLU A 145 -5.05 15.84 2.73
N ASP A 146 -4.15 16.48 1.98
CA ASP A 146 -3.42 15.81 0.91
C ASP A 146 -2.25 15.04 1.51
N PHE A 147 -2.29 13.71 1.46
CA PHE A 147 -1.26 12.87 2.08
C PHE A 147 0.16 13.23 1.63
N VAL A 148 0.36 13.58 0.36
CA VAL A 148 1.69 13.92 -0.18
C VAL A 148 2.23 15.23 0.40
N LYS A 149 1.35 16.06 1.00
CA LYS A 149 1.69 17.34 1.64
C LYS A 149 1.57 17.29 3.17
N CYS A 150 1.09 16.18 3.72
CA CYS A 150 0.82 16.01 5.13
C CYS A 150 2.13 15.75 5.90
N HIS A 151 2.25 16.33 7.10
CA HIS A 151 3.33 16.01 8.03
C HIS A 151 2.93 14.83 8.91
N ILE A 152 2.82 13.64 8.30
CA ILE A 152 2.19 12.48 8.94
C ILE A 152 2.81 12.09 10.29
N ARG A 153 4.13 12.27 10.46
CA ARG A 153 4.83 12.09 11.74
C ARG A 153 4.18 12.87 12.88
N SER A 154 3.80 14.12 12.64
CA SER A 154 3.18 15.00 13.65
C SER A 154 1.79 14.51 14.09
N HIS A 155 1.06 13.81 13.20
CA HIS A 155 -0.27 13.31 13.53
C HIS A 155 -0.25 11.97 14.25
N ILE A 156 0.71 11.10 13.92
CA ILE A 156 0.76 9.74 14.45
C ILE A 156 1.55 9.64 15.77
N SER A 157 2.56 10.48 15.98
CA SER A 157 3.40 10.42 17.18
C SER A 157 2.60 10.56 18.48
N PRO A 158 1.64 11.50 18.63
CA PRO A 158 0.85 11.62 19.85
C PRO A 158 0.01 10.36 20.15
N ILE A 159 -0.48 9.69 19.10
CA ILE A 159 -1.26 8.45 19.25
C ILE A 159 -0.36 7.33 19.78
N LEU A 160 0.86 7.22 19.26
CA LEU A 160 1.83 6.22 19.71
C LEU A 160 2.36 6.51 21.12
N GLU A 161 2.60 7.77 21.48
CA GLU A 161 3.04 8.18 22.82
C GLU A 161 2.01 7.85 23.89
N ASN A 162 0.73 8.17 23.65
CA ASN A 162 -0.37 7.81 24.55
C ASN A 162 -0.44 6.28 24.81
N ARG A 163 -0.11 5.47 23.80
CA ARG A 163 -0.08 4.01 23.92
C ARG A 163 1.17 3.49 24.65
N LYS A 164 2.34 4.10 24.43
CA LYS A 164 3.59 3.75 25.15
C LYS A 164 3.48 3.99 26.66
N ALA A 165 2.74 5.03 27.07
CA ALA A 165 2.47 5.30 28.49
C ALA A 165 1.70 4.16 29.19
N LEU A 166 1.08 3.23 28.43
CA LEU A 166 0.38 2.06 28.95
C LEU A 166 1.28 0.79 29.05
N ASN A 167 2.60 0.95 29.11
CA ASN A 167 3.60 -0.12 29.30
C ASN A 167 3.63 -1.21 28.21
N VAL A 168 3.28 -0.86 26.97
CA VAL A 168 3.47 -1.77 25.83
C VAL A 168 4.80 -1.42 25.14
N SER A 169 5.64 -2.43 24.91
CA SER A 169 6.89 -2.35 24.13
C SER A 169 6.69 -1.54 22.85
N LEU A 170 7.72 -0.80 22.39
CA LEU A 170 7.77 0.02 21.16
C LEU A 170 6.71 -0.36 20.09
N ILE A 171 5.48 0.12 20.26
CA ILE A 171 4.41 -0.08 19.28
C ILE A 171 4.75 0.83 18.10
N ARG A 172 5.07 0.22 16.97
CA ARG A 172 5.08 0.89 15.67
C ARG A 172 3.71 0.74 15.03
N ALA A 173 3.25 1.78 14.36
CA ALA A 173 2.01 1.71 13.60
C ALA A 173 2.18 0.84 12.36
N LYS A 174 1.07 0.45 11.76
CA LYS A 174 1.01 -0.20 10.45
C LYS A 174 0.35 0.74 9.44
N ILE A 175 0.63 0.55 8.16
CA ILE A 175 -0.11 1.21 7.08
C ILE A 175 -0.85 0.14 6.29
N VAL A 176 -2.15 0.33 6.10
CA VAL A 176 -2.98 -0.54 5.28
C VAL A 176 -3.86 0.34 4.41
N SER A 177 -3.72 0.27 3.08
CA SER A 177 -4.43 1.21 2.20
C SER A 177 -4.69 0.69 0.80
N ASN A 178 -5.88 1.00 0.27
CA ASN A 178 -6.16 0.95 -1.16
C ASN A 178 -5.81 2.30 -1.79
N LEU A 179 -4.60 2.44 -2.32
CA LEU A 179 -4.10 3.76 -2.74
C LEU A 179 -4.75 4.24 -4.04
N PRO A 180 -5.03 5.55 -4.14
CA PRO A 180 -5.25 6.19 -5.43
C PRO A 180 -4.04 5.98 -6.34
N PHE A 181 -4.29 5.44 -7.53
CA PHE A 181 -3.22 4.95 -8.41
C PHE A 181 -2.22 6.01 -8.88
N ASN A 182 -2.62 7.29 -8.84
CA ASN A 182 -1.81 8.43 -9.29
C ASN A 182 -0.78 8.92 -8.27
N ILE A 183 -0.80 8.45 -7.01
CA ILE A 183 0.11 8.95 -5.95
C ILE A 183 1.06 7.88 -5.40
N SER A 184 0.97 6.63 -5.89
CA SER A 184 1.69 5.47 -5.34
C SER A 184 3.18 5.73 -5.09
N THR A 185 3.91 6.25 -6.08
CA THR A 185 5.36 6.49 -5.98
C THR A 185 5.71 7.52 -4.91
N ASP A 186 4.94 8.61 -4.81
CA ASP A 186 5.20 9.67 -3.85
C ASP A 186 4.88 9.21 -2.42
N VAL A 187 3.78 8.46 -2.26
CA VAL A 187 3.41 7.81 -0.99
C VAL A 187 4.52 6.88 -0.52
N ILE A 188 5.04 6.01 -1.39
CA ILE A 188 6.13 5.09 -1.07
C ILE A 188 7.40 5.84 -0.64
N LYS A 189 7.78 6.89 -1.38
CA LYS A 189 8.97 7.69 -1.04
C LYS A 189 8.86 8.39 0.33
N LEU A 190 7.65 8.77 0.72
CA LEU A 190 7.41 9.37 2.04
C LEU A 190 7.43 8.32 3.15
N LEU A 191 6.83 7.15 2.91
CA LEU A 191 6.57 6.15 3.96
C LEU A 191 7.76 5.24 4.27
N LEU A 192 8.46 4.71 3.27
CA LEU A 192 9.46 3.66 3.52
C LEU A 192 10.61 4.10 4.45
N PRO A 193 11.11 5.36 4.41
CA PRO A 193 12.13 5.82 5.35
C PRO A 193 11.68 5.92 6.82
N MET A 194 10.39 5.74 7.11
CA MET A 194 9.78 5.94 8.43
C MET A 194 9.71 4.65 9.25
N GLY A 195 10.71 3.76 9.13
CA GLY A 195 10.79 2.50 9.86
C GLY A 195 10.80 2.66 11.39
N ASP A 196 11.15 3.83 11.90
CA ASP A 196 11.08 4.17 13.33
C ASP A 196 9.64 4.38 13.84
N ILE A 197 8.70 4.68 12.94
CA ILE A 197 7.28 4.90 13.24
C ILE A 197 6.44 3.70 12.80
N PHE A 198 6.72 3.16 11.63
CA PHE A 198 5.93 2.10 11.01
C PHE A 198 6.70 0.79 10.96
N SER A 199 6.02 -0.32 11.24
CA SER A 199 6.58 -1.67 11.09
C SER A 199 6.43 -2.19 9.67
N GLU A 200 5.29 -1.91 9.06
CA GLU A 200 4.90 -2.52 7.81
C GLU A 200 3.97 -1.60 7.03
N VAL A 201 4.08 -1.66 5.70
CA VAL A 201 3.25 -0.93 4.76
C VAL A 201 2.62 -1.93 3.80
N VAL A 202 1.30 -2.12 3.91
CA VAL A 202 0.51 -2.98 3.03
C VAL A 202 -0.37 -2.12 2.13
N LEU A 203 -0.11 -2.17 0.83
CA LEU A 203 -0.76 -1.32 -0.16
C LEU A 203 -1.40 -2.17 -1.25
N LEU A 204 -2.60 -1.78 -1.66
CA LEU A 204 -3.13 -2.17 -2.95
C LEU A 204 -2.74 -1.11 -3.98
N LEU A 205 -2.01 -1.54 -5.01
CA LEU A 205 -1.47 -0.72 -6.10
C LEU A 205 -1.94 -1.27 -7.45
N GLN A 206 -1.72 -0.51 -8.54
CA GLN A 206 -1.79 -1.08 -9.89
C GLN A 206 -0.79 -2.22 -10.04
N GLU A 207 -1.18 -3.29 -10.73
CA GLU A 207 -0.37 -4.50 -10.85
C GLU A 207 1.02 -4.22 -11.45
N GLU A 208 1.11 -3.44 -12.54
CA GLU A 208 2.40 -3.06 -13.13
C GLU A 208 3.30 -2.31 -12.13
N THR A 209 2.71 -1.44 -11.31
CA THR A 209 3.46 -0.70 -10.29
C THR A 209 3.92 -1.62 -9.18
N ALA A 210 3.07 -2.53 -8.71
CA ALA A 210 3.40 -3.55 -7.71
C ALA A 210 4.56 -4.45 -8.18
N VAL A 211 4.43 -5.03 -9.38
CA VAL A 211 5.47 -5.85 -10.02
C VAL A 211 6.78 -5.07 -10.11
N ARG A 212 6.73 -3.83 -10.62
CA ARG A 212 7.93 -3.00 -10.75
C ARG A 212 8.62 -2.70 -9.42
N LEU A 213 7.87 -2.58 -8.31
CA LEU A 213 8.44 -2.22 -7.01
C LEU A 213 9.02 -3.43 -6.27
N VAL A 214 8.39 -4.59 -6.41
CA VAL A 214 8.73 -5.80 -5.66
C VAL A 214 9.71 -6.69 -6.42
N GLU A 215 9.48 -6.92 -7.72
CA GLU A 215 10.31 -7.86 -8.47
C GLU A 215 11.68 -7.26 -8.78
N LEU A 216 12.72 -8.03 -8.45
CA LEU A 216 14.11 -7.73 -8.78
C LEU A 216 14.37 -8.08 -10.25
N SER A 217 13.70 -7.39 -11.15
CA SER A 217 13.84 -7.53 -12.61
C SER A 217 15.12 -6.84 -13.10
N LEU A 218 16.28 -7.29 -12.61
CA LEU A 218 17.59 -6.81 -13.07
C LEU A 218 17.70 -6.96 -14.58
N ARG A 219 18.42 -6.03 -15.22
CA ARG A 219 18.66 -6.01 -16.67
C ARG A 219 17.40 -5.80 -17.52
N THR A 220 16.30 -5.33 -16.91
CA THR A 220 15.09 -4.93 -17.64
C THR A 220 14.97 -3.42 -17.72
N SER A 221 14.16 -2.92 -18.67
CA SER A 221 13.85 -1.49 -18.77
C SER A 221 13.07 -0.95 -17.57
N GLU A 222 12.52 -1.83 -16.74
CA GLU A 222 11.69 -1.46 -15.59
C GLU A 222 12.50 -1.22 -14.32
N TYR A 223 13.75 -1.67 -14.26
CA TYR A 223 14.64 -1.40 -13.13
C TYR A 223 15.03 0.08 -13.09
N ARG A 224 14.71 0.74 -11.97
CA ARG A 224 14.79 2.20 -11.78
C ARG A 224 15.39 2.52 -10.40
N PRO A 225 15.75 3.79 -10.12
CA PRO A 225 16.18 4.21 -8.78
C PRO A 225 15.19 3.84 -7.66
N ILE A 226 13.89 3.75 -7.96
CA ILE A 226 12.88 3.38 -6.96
C ILE A 226 13.06 1.94 -6.46
N ASN A 227 13.58 1.02 -7.28
CA ASN A 227 13.88 -0.35 -6.84
C ASN A 227 14.95 -0.35 -5.75
N ILE A 228 16.03 0.40 -5.97
CA ILE A 228 17.10 0.56 -4.98
C ILE A 228 16.54 1.22 -3.71
N PHE A 229 15.70 2.24 -3.85
CA PHE A 229 15.06 2.92 -2.73
C PHE A 229 14.19 1.98 -1.89
N VAL A 230 13.32 1.20 -2.53
CA VAL A 230 12.44 0.24 -1.86
C VAL A 230 13.25 -0.80 -1.09
N ASN A 231 14.23 -1.42 -1.75
CA ASN A 231 15.06 -2.47 -1.14
C ASN A 231 15.98 -1.92 -0.04
N PHE A 232 16.38 -0.64 -0.12
CA PHE A 232 17.20 -0.01 0.92
C PHE A 232 16.43 0.10 2.24
N TYR A 233 15.17 0.54 2.18
CA TYR A 233 14.36 0.82 3.37
C TYR A 233 13.45 -0.33 3.82
N SER A 234 13.24 -1.33 2.97
CA SER A 234 12.26 -2.37 3.25
C SER A 234 12.61 -3.72 2.61
N GLU A 235 11.84 -4.72 3.01
CA GLU A 235 11.77 -6.03 2.37
C GLU A 235 10.43 -6.11 1.66
N PRO A 236 10.40 -5.89 0.32
CA PRO A 236 9.16 -5.88 -0.45
C PRO A 236 8.69 -7.31 -0.75
N GLU A 237 7.37 -7.51 -0.72
CA GLU A 237 6.71 -8.78 -1.02
C GLU A 237 5.45 -8.57 -1.86
N TYR A 238 5.23 -9.42 -2.86
CA TYR A 238 4.04 -9.42 -3.70
C TYR A 238 3.11 -10.50 -3.14
N ASN A 239 1.98 -10.11 -2.59
CA ASN A 239 1.08 -11.05 -1.94
C ASN A 239 0.19 -11.74 -2.97
N PHE A 240 -0.65 -10.97 -3.66
CA PHE A 240 -1.60 -11.51 -4.65
C PHE A 240 -2.14 -10.43 -5.59
N ARG A 241 -2.59 -10.88 -6.77
CA ARG A 241 -3.27 -10.07 -7.78
C ARG A 241 -4.75 -9.87 -7.45
N VAL A 242 -5.27 -8.68 -7.71
CA VAL A 242 -6.69 -8.31 -7.56
C VAL A 242 -7.28 -7.89 -8.91
N PRO A 243 -8.23 -8.67 -9.46
CA PRO A 243 -8.88 -8.31 -10.73
C PRO A 243 -9.60 -6.96 -10.66
N ARG A 244 -9.47 -6.15 -11.70
CA ARG A 244 -10.10 -4.83 -11.84
C ARG A 244 -11.63 -4.83 -11.72
N THR A 245 -12.26 -5.98 -11.96
CA THR A 245 -13.71 -6.17 -11.80
C THR A 245 -14.19 -6.04 -10.35
N ASN A 246 -13.26 -6.05 -9.38
CA ASN A 246 -13.58 -5.83 -7.97
C ASN A 246 -13.71 -4.33 -7.61
N PHE A 247 -13.65 -3.40 -8.58
CA PHE A 247 -13.67 -1.96 -8.31
C PHE A 247 -14.81 -1.23 -9.03
N PHE A 248 -15.26 -0.14 -8.42
CA PHE A 248 -16.14 0.85 -9.05
C PHE A 248 -15.62 2.28 -8.91
N PRO A 249 -15.48 3.06 -9.99
CA PRO A 249 -15.52 2.61 -11.38
C PRO A 249 -14.42 1.59 -11.63
N GLN A 250 -14.61 0.70 -12.60
CA GLN A 250 -13.58 -0.26 -12.97
C GLN A 250 -12.35 0.47 -13.56
N PRO A 251 -11.13 0.22 -13.04
CA PRO A 251 -9.91 0.77 -13.62
C PRO A 251 -9.53 0.09 -14.94
N ASN A 252 -8.57 0.68 -15.65
CA ASN A 252 -8.10 0.15 -16.94
C ASN A 252 -7.19 -1.08 -16.77
N VAL A 253 -6.54 -1.21 -15.63
CA VAL A 253 -5.57 -2.26 -15.30
C VAL A 253 -6.00 -2.96 -14.03
N ASP A 254 -5.50 -4.18 -13.85
CA ASP A 254 -5.64 -4.91 -12.59
C ASP A 254 -4.77 -4.29 -11.49
N ALA A 255 -5.03 -4.73 -10.27
CA ALA A 255 -4.33 -4.30 -9.08
C ALA A 255 -3.60 -5.48 -8.43
N ALA A 256 -2.78 -5.19 -7.42
CA ALA A 256 -2.11 -6.17 -6.60
C ALA A 256 -1.88 -5.65 -5.19
N VAL A 257 -1.89 -6.56 -4.22
CA VAL A 257 -1.55 -6.27 -2.83
C VAL A 257 -0.08 -6.57 -2.61
N VAL A 258 0.65 -5.57 -2.12
CA VAL A 258 2.09 -5.66 -1.81
C VAL A 258 2.33 -5.26 -0.37
N THR A 259 3.36 -5.86 0.21
CA THR A 259 3.81 -5.60 1.57
C THR A 259 5.24 -5.05 1.53
N PHE A 260 5.52 -4.05 2.34
CA PHE A 260 6.87 -3.56 2.60
C PHE A 260 7.14 -3.62 4.10
N ARG A 261 7.89 -4.62 4.53
CA ARG A 261 8.37 -4.70 5.91
C ARG A 261 9.50 -3.70 6.10
N LEU A 262 9.32 -2.70 6.96
CA LEU A 262 10.27 -1.59 7.09
C LEU A 262 11.44 -1.96 8.00
N LYS A 263 12.65 -1.72 7.49
CA LYS A 263 13.91 -1.86 8.21
C LYS A 263 14.06 -0.77 9.25
N GLN A 264 14.79 -1.05 10.34
CA GLN A 264 15.23 -0.01 11.26
C GLN A 264 16.53 0.62 10.77
N ALA A 265 16.84 1.82 11.29
CA ALA A 265 18.07 2.52 10.94
C ALA A 265 19.36 1.68 11.09
N PRO A 266 19.52 0.84 12.14
CA PRO A 266 20.68 -0.06 12.25
C PRO A 266 20.75 -1.15 11.17
N ASP A 267 19.62 -1.51 10.57
CA ASP A 267 19.52 -2.56 9.55
C ASP A 267 19.66 -2.02 8.11
N TYR A 268 19.78 -0.69 7.98
CA TYR A 268 20.01 -0.08 6.67
C TYR A 268 21.38 -0.48 6.12
N PRO A 269 21.51 -0.64 4.79
CA PRO A 269 22.82 -0.86 4.18
C PRO A 269 23.82 0.22 4.58
N SER A 270 25.03 -0.21 4.97
CA SER A 270 26.07 0.68 5.51
C SER A 270 26.58 1.64 4.44
N VAL A 271 26.13 2.89 4.49
CA VAL A 271 26.57 4.00 3.63
C VAL A 271 26.86 5.23 4.49
N ALA A 272 27.92 5.97 4.17
CA ALA A 272 28.32 7.15 4.94
C ALA A 272 27.25 8.26 4.99
N SER A 273 26.45 8.39 3.93
CA SER A 273 25.31 9.32 3.88
C SER A 273 24.24 8.79 2.95
N THR A 274 23.04 8.54 3.47
CA THR A 274 21.88 8.08 2.68
C THR A 274 21.52 9.08 1.58
N LYS A 275 21.61 10.38 1.89
CA LYS A 275 21.35 11.46 0.92
C LYS A 275 22.33 11.40 -0.25
N SER A 276 23.62 11.28 0.04
CA SER A 276 24.67 11.22 -0.98
C SER A 276 24.59 9.93 -1.79
N PHE A 277 24.29 8.80 -1.13
CA PHE A 277 24.04 7.51 -1.77
C PHE A 277 22.91 7.61 -2.80
N PHE A 278 21.72 8.09 -2.41
CA PHE A 278 20.61 8.22 -3.35
C PHE A 278 20.87 9.25 -4.45
N SER A 279 21.60 10.33 -4.16
CA SER A 279 22.06 11.27 -5.19
C SER A 279 22.94 10.59 -6.26
N MET A 280 23.85 9.71 -5.84
CA MET A 280 24.66 8.88 -6.74
C MET A 280 23.80 7.89 -7.52
N VAL A 281 22.87 7.18 -6.87
CA VAL A 281 21.95 6.26 -7.54
C VAL A 281 21.14 7.01 -8.60
N HIS A 282 20.53 8.16 -8.27
CA HIS A 282 19.81 8.97 -9.26
C HIS A 282 20.71 9.40 -10.43
N SER A 283 21.95 9.82 -10.14
CA SER A 283 22.94 10.16 -11.15
C SER A 283 23.30 8.99 -12.05
N ALA A 284 23.40 7.76 -11.52
CA ALA A 284 23.69 6.57 -12.30
C ALA A 284 22.66 6.36 -13.41
N PHE A 285 21.38 6.53 -13.10
CA PHE A 285 20.26 6.36 -14.04
C PHE A 285 20.02 7.60 -14.95
N ASN A 286 20.85 8.64 -14.87
CA ASN A 286 20.75 9.82 -15.75
C ASN A 286 21.28 9.53 -17.16
N GLY A 287 20.41 8.93 -17.97
CA GLY A 287 20.64 8.70 -19.39
C GLY A 287 20.42 7.24 -19.77
N LYS A 288 19.54 7.02 -20.76
CA LYS A 288 19.23 5.66 -21.23
C LYS A 288 20.49 5.00 -21.79
N ARG A 289 20.77 3.76 -21.38
CA ARG A 289 21.82 2.87 -21.91
C ARG A 289 23.27 3.35 -21.68
N LYS A 290 23.49 4.37 -20.83
CA LYS A 290 24.84 4.83 -20.48
C LYS A 290 25.50 3.86 -19.50
N MET A 291 26.81 3.63 -19.68
CA MET A 291 27.65 2.91 -18.71
C MET A 291 27.85 3.77 -17.46
N LEU A 292 28.02 3.14 -16.29
CA LEU A 292 28.19 3.82 -15.00
C LEU A 292 29.32 4.84 -14.99
N ARG A 293 30.47 4.48 -15.59
CA ARG A 293 31.62 5.39 -15.76
C ARG A 293 31.29 6.69 -16.47
N ARG A 294 30.28 6.70 -17.36
CA ARG A 294 29.82 7.90 -18.07
C ARG A 294 28.73 8.63 -17.30
N SER A 295 27.86 7.90 -16.62
CA SER A 295 26.77 8.48 -15.82
C SER A 295 27.27 9.14 -14.54
N LEU A 296 28.38 8.67 -13.96
CA LEU A 296 28.91 9.12 -12.68
C LEU A 296 30.17 10.00 -12.81
N GLN A 297 30.60 10.34 -14.03
CA GLN A 297 31.86 11.07 -14.27
C GLN A 297 31.92 12.47 -13.64
N HIS A 298 30.77 13.06 -13.28
CA HIS A 298 30.70 14.34 -12.56
C HIS A 298 30.89 14.19 -11.05
N ILE A 299 30.80 12.97 -10.52
CA ILE A 299 31.03 12.64 -9.11
C ILE A 299 32.49 12.23 -8.91
N CYS A 300 33.02 11.40 -9.82
CA CYS A 300 34.36 10.82 -9.70
C CYS A 300 34.94 10.58 -11.12
N PRO A 301 36.27 10.73 -11.32
CA PRO A 301 36.91 10.44 -12.58
C PRO A 301 36.58 9.03 -13.14
N SER A 302 36.40 8.92 -14.45
CA SER A 302 35.98 7.66 -15.11
C SER A 302 36.91 6.48 -14.81
N ASN A 303 38.22 6.71 -14.68
CA ASN A 303 39.23 5.70 -14.37
C ASN A 303 39.11 5.17 -12.93
N GLU A 304 38.68 6.00 -11.99
CA GLU A 304 38.43 5.60 -10.60
C GLU A 304 37.12 4.82 -10.49
N ILE A 305 36.07 5.22 -11.22
CA ILE A 305 34.83 4.44 -11.31
C ILE A 305 35.09 3.07 -11.91
N GLU A 306 35.87 2.98 -12.99
CA GLU A 306 36.24 1.69 -13.60
C GLU A 306 37.02 0.80 -12.62
N ARG A 307 37.92 1.37 -11.82
CA ARG A 307 38.64 0.66 -10.76
C ARG A 307 37.70 0.16 -9.67
N ALA A 308 36.83 1.03 -9.16
CA ALA A 308 35.84 0.68 -8.14
C ALA A 308 34.87 -0.42 -8.63
N LEU A 309 34.47 -0.39 -9.89
CA LEU A 309 33.69 -1.48 -10.50
C LEU A 309 34.48 -2.79 -10.50
N GLY A 310 35.75 -2.76 -10.91
CA GLY A 310 36.63 -3.94 -10.88
C GLY A 310 36.80 -4.51 -9.48
N ASP A 311 37.04 -3.66 -8.48
CA ASP A 311 37.20 -4.05 -7.07
C ASP A 311 35.89 -4.60 -6.47
N ALA A 312 34.73 -4.17 -6.99
CA ALA A 312 33.42 -4.71 -6.65
C ALA A 312 33.07 -6.01 -7.40
N GLY A 313 33.94 -6.49 -8.32
CA GLY A 313 33.70 -7.68 -9.14
C GLY A 313 32.76 -7.44 -10.32
N LEU A 314 32.60 -6.19 -10.76
CA LEU A 314 31.69 -5.78 -11.83
C LEU A 314 32.47 -5.39 -13.10
N PRO A 315 31.91 -5.65 -14.30
CA PRO A 315 32.49 -5.14 -15.55
C PRO A 315 32.62 -3.61 -15.58
N THR A 316 33.71 -3.10 -16.16
CA THR A 316 33.89 -1.65 -16.40
C THR A 316 32.83 -1.06 -17.35
N THR A 317 32.18 -1.94 -18.12
CA THR A 317 31.07 -1.64 -19.02
C THR A 317 29.70 -1.68 -18.36
N SER A 318 29.63 -1.95 -17.05
CA SER A 318 28.36 -2.12 -16.34
C SER A 318 27.44 -0.91 -16.45
N ARG A 319 26.15 -1.21 -16.52
CA ARG A 319 25.07 -0.23 -16.56
C ARG A 319 24.26 -0.23 -15.27
N PRO A 320 23.60 0.88 -14.91
CA PRO A 320 22.84 0.99 -13.67
C PRO A 320 21.80 -0.12 -13.48
N GLU A 321 21.09 -0.52 -14.55
CA GLU A 321 20.08 -1.57 -14.51
C GLU A 321 20.62 -2.99 -14.24
N GLU A 322 21.95 -3.16 -14.27
CA GLU A 322 22.61 -4.45 -14.03
C GLU A 322 23.04 -4.63 -12.58
N LEU A 323 23.04 -3.57 -11.77
CA LEU A 323 23.53 -3.57 -10.39
C LEU A 323 22.40 -3.85 -9.39
N THR A 324 22.71 -4.68 -8.41
CA THR A 324 21.89 -4.86 -7.20
C THR A 324 22.07 -3.69 -6.23
N LEU A 325 21.23 -3.64 -5.18
CA LEU A 325 21.43 -2.71 -4.06
C LEU A 325 22.83 -2.86 -3.45
N ASP A 326 23.28 -4.08 -3.20
CA ASP A 326 24.57 -4.35 -2.58
C ASP A 326 25.73 -3.88 -3.48
N ASP A 327 25.59 -4.04 -4.79
CA ASP A 327 26.56 -3.52 -5.75
C ASP A 327 26.64 -2.00 -5.71
N PHE A 328 25.50 -1.31 -5.65
CA PHE A 328 25.46 0.14 -5.49
C PHE A 328 26.09 0.60 -4.17
N VAL A 329 25.85 -0.12 -3.07
CA VAL A 329 26.43 0.18 -1.75
C VAL A 329 27.94 0.01 -1.76
N LYS A 330 28.45 -1.10 -2.34
CA LYS A 330 29.90 -1.32 -2.54
C LYS A 330 30.52 -0.21 -3.37
N LEU A 331 29.93 0.09 -4.53
CA LEU A 331 30.41 1.13 -5.45
C LEU A 331 30.46 2.50 -4.75
N TYR A 332 29.39 2.88 -4.03
CA TYR A 332 29.34 4.13 -3.28
C TYR A 332 30.46 4.23 -2.24
N ASN A 333 30.66 3.18 -1.44
CA ASN A 333 31.66 3.16 -0.38
C ASN A 333 33.09 3.13 -0.92
N MET A 334 33.32 2.66 -2.14
CA MET A 334 34.62 2.71 -2.81
C MET A 334 34.90 4.11 -3.36
N ILE A 335 33.92 4.73 -4.03
CA ILE A 335 34.04 6.08 -4.59
C ILE A 335 34.17 7.14 -3.46
N ALA A 336 33.45 6.98 -2.35
CA ALA A 336 33.48 7.94 -1.25
C ALA A 336 34.77 7.92 -0.42
N LYS A 337 35.66 6.94 -0.63
CA LYS A 337 36.97 6.84 0.02
C LYS A 337 38.09 7.54 -0.75
N VAL A 338 37.81 8.00 -1.97
CA VAL A 338 38.73 8.73 -2.83
C VAL A 338 38.51 10.22 -2.66
#